data_AF-A0A2X1UZY9-F1
#
_entry.id   AF-A0A2X1UZY9-F1
#
_cell.length_a   1.000
_cell.length_b   1.000
_cell.length_c   1.000
_cell.angle_alpha   90.00
_cell.angle_beta   90.00
_cell.angle_gamma   90.00
#
_symmetry.space_group_name_H-M   'P 1'
#
loop_
_entity.id
_entity.type
_entity.pdbx_description
1 polymer ?
#
loop_
_entity_poly.entity_id
_entity_poly.type
_entity_poly.pdbx_seq_one_letter_code
_entity_poly.pdbx_strand_id
1 'polypeptide(L)'
;MVTEAEGLQIVLSPVQMAGILHNASISEGEVLSNRLWGGVGLAGGMLQMLVAGGMCAAPDPTMLTKAACVVVGGHAADVVHSSFNQIITGKSSNTTTAQAVAATAEM
;
A
#
# COMPACT_ATOMS: atom_id res chain seq x y z
N MET A 1 26.21 37.57 -33.23
CA MET A 1 24.77 37.33 -33.43
C MET A 1 24.57 35.83 -33.42
N VAL A 2 24.07 35.30 -32.31
CA VAL A 2 23.64 33.89 -32.20
C VAL A 2 22.15 33.87 -32.58
N THR A 3 21.75 32.93 -33.42
CA THR A 3 20.37 32.78 -33.91
C THR A 3 19.52 32.10 -32.83
N GLU A 4 18.55 32.83 -32.27
CA GLU A 4 17.60 32.37 -31.25
C GLU A 4 16.54 31.43 -31.87
N ALA A 5 16.81 30.13 -31.82
CA ALA A 5 15.74 29.16 -31.60
C ALA A 5 15.60 29.05 -30.09
N GLU A 6 14.61 29.75 -29.53
CA GLU A 6 14.32 29.87 -28.09
C GLU A 6 13.99 28.48 -27.47
N GLY A 7 15.01 27.65 -27.26
CA GLY A 7 14.90 26.33 -26.68
C GLY A 7 14.93 26.40 -25.16
N LEU A 8 13.82 26.03 -24.51
CA LEU A 8 13.73 25.94 -23.04
C LEU A 8 14.57 24.76 -22.53
N GLN A 9 15.69 25.04 -21.86
CA GLN A 9 16.46 24.04 -21.12
C GLN A 9 16.08 24.08 -19.64
N ILE A 10 15.60 22.94 -19.12
CA ILE A 10 15.25 22.76 -17.71
C ILE A 10 16.15 21.67 -17.14
N VAL A 11 16.77 21.93 -15.99
CA VAL A 11 17.50 20.90 -15.25
C VAL A 11 16.50 20.08 -14.45
N LEU A 12 16.38 18.80 -14.80
CA LEU A 12 15.49 17.86 -14.11
C LEU A 12 16.35 16.84 -13.36
N SER A 13 15.93 16.50 -12.13
CA SER A 13 16.46 15.31 -11.47
C SER A 13 15.99 14.05 -12.21
N PRO A 14 16.75 12.93 -12.14
CA PRO A 14 16.32 11.66 -12.75
C PRO A 14 14.91 11.22 -12.35
N VAL A 15 14.50 11.48 -11.11
CA VAL A 15 13.15 11.17 -10.60
C VAL A 15 12.07 12.07 -11.21
N GLN A 16 12.34 13.35 -11.47
CA GLN A 16 11.40 14.23 -12.16
C GLN A 16 11.24 13.84 -13.64
N MET A 17 12.34 13.45 -14.31
CA MET A 17 12.27 12.97 -15.69
C MET A 17 11.51 11.65 -15.80
N ALA A 18 11.73 10.71 -14.86
CA ALA A 18 10.92 9.50 -14.77
C ALA A 18 9.43 9.81 -14.53
N GLY A 19 9.13 10.80 -13.67
CA GLY A 19 7.77 11.30 -13.46
C GLY A 19 7.12 11.78 -14.76
N ILE A 20 7.83 12.58 -15.56
CA ILE A 20 7.34 13.06 -16.86
C ILE A 20 7.11 11.90 -17.84
N LEU A 21 8.07 10.98 -17.97
CA LEU A 21 7.97 9.82 -18.87
C LEU A 21 6.79 8.90 -18.50
N HIS A 22 6.46 8.80 -17.21
CA HIS A 22 5.34 8.01 -16.72
C HIS A 22 4.03 8.81 -16.54
N ASN A 23 3.98 10.08 -16.95
CA ASN A 23 2.86 10.98 -16.70
C ASN A 23 2.40 10.96 -15.22
N ALA A 24 3.36 10.94 -14.29
CA ALA A 24 3.14 10.87 -12.86
C ALA A 24 3.61 12.16 -12.17
N SER A 25 2.76 12.74 -11.31
CA SER A 25 3.16 13.84 -10.43
C SER A 25 3.81 13.29 -9.17
N ILE A 26 5.03 13.72 -8.86
CA ILE A 26 5.76 13.33 -7.66
C ILE A 26 5.66 14.48 -6.64
N SER A 27 4.69 14.37 -5.72
CA SER A 27 4.60 15.26 -4.57
C SER A 27 5.39 14.66 -3.41
N GLU A 28 6.44 15.33 -2.96
CA GLU A 28 7.27 14.86 -1.83
C GLU A 28 6.43 14.68 -0.55
N GLY A 29 5.47 15.58 -0.31
CA GLY A 29 4.54 15.48 0.81
C GLY A 29 3.61 14.27 0.71
N GLU A 30 3.14 13.94 -0.50
CA GLU A 30 2.30 12.77 -0.73
C GLU A 30 3.09 11.47 -0.56
N VAL A 31 4.33 11.42 -1.08
CA VAL A 31 5.23 10.28 -0.90
C VAL A 31 5.53 10.05 0.58
N LEU A 32 5.88 11.10 1.32
CA LEU A 32 6.14 11.00 2.76
C LEU A 32 4.87 10.57 3.52
N SER A 33 3.73 11.18 3.21
CA SER A 33 2.43 10.82 3.80
C SER A 33 2.09 9.35 3.55
N ASN A 34 2.25 8.87 2.31
CA ASN A 34 2.03 7.47 1.95
C ASN A 34 2.93 6.55 2.76
N ARG A 35 4.21 6.87 2.92
CA ARG A 35 5.13 6.07 3.75
C ARG A 35 4.69 6.03 5.22
N LEU A 36 4.25 7.15 5.77
CA LEU A 36 3.75 7.22 7.15
C LEU A 36 2.48 6.39 7.32
N TRP A 37 1.53 6.49 6.38
CA TRP A 37 0.32 5.67 6.39
C TRP A 37 0.60 4.18 6.17
N GLY A 38 1.58 3.84 5.33
CA GLY A 38 2.09 2.48 5.22
C GLY A 38 2.67 1.98 6.55
N GLY A 39 3.38 2.84 7.30
CA GLY A 39 3.86 2.52 8.64
C GLY A 39 2.73 2.22 9.63
N VAL A 40 1.67 3.05 9.63
CA VAL A 40 0.46 2.83 10.44
C VAL A 40 -0.23 1.53 10.03
N GLY A 41 -0.39 1.28 8.73
CA GLY A 41 -0.97 0.05 8.20
C GLY A 41 -0.18 -1.19 8.59
N LEU A 42 1.16 -1.12 8.56
CA LEU A 42 2.03 -2.22 8.96
C LEU A 42 1.85 -2.56 10.45
N ALA A 43 1.84 -1.55 11.32
CA ALA A 43 1.60 -1.74 12.75
C ALA A 43 0.21 -2.32 13.02
N GLY A 44 -0.82 -1.81 12.34
CA GLY A 44 -2.19 -2.34 12.42
C GLY A 44 -2.31 -3.77 11.91
N GLY A 45 -1.61 -4.12 10.83
CA GLY A 45 -1.56 -5.48 10.30
C GLY A 45 -0.87 -6.47 11.24
N MET A 46 0.24 -6.07 11.87
CA MET A 46 0.90 -6.88 12.89
C MET A 46 0.03 -7.09 14.13
N LEU A 47 -0.69 -6.05 14.58
CA LEU A 47 -1.64 -6.19 15.68
C LEU A 47 -2.76 -7.19 15.34
N GLN A 48 -3.30 -7.13 14.11
CA GLN A 48 -4.28 -8.10 13.64
C GLN A 48 -3.72 -9.53 13.55
N MET A 49 -2.46 -9.71 13.16
CA MET A 49 -1.78 -11.01 13.19
C MET A 49 -1.71 -11.60 14.60
N LEU A 50 -1.44 -10.76 15.61
CA LEU A 50 -1.46 -11.20 17.02
C LEU A 50 -2.86 -11.62 17.46
N VAL A 51 -3.88 -10.85 17.09
CA VAL A 51 -5.30 -11.19 17.35
C VAL A 51 -5.69 -12.51 16.67
N ALA A 52 -5.32 -12.69 15.40
CA ALA A 52 -5.54 -13.94 14.66
C ALA A 52 -4.82 -15.11 15.33
N GLY A 53 -3.56 -14.94 15.74
CA GLY A 53 -2.82 -15.94 16.51
C GLY A 53 -3.56 -16.35 17.80
N GLY A 54 -4.14 -15.38 18.51
CA GLY A 54 -4.99 -15.63 19.67
C GLY A 54 -6.23 -16.48 19.33
N MET A 55 -6.94 -16.16 18.25
CA MET A 55 -8.08 -16.96 17.76
C MET A 55 -7.64 -18.41 17.41
N CYS A 56 -6.47 -18.56 16.79
CA CYS A 56 -5.91 -19.87 16.49
C CYS A 56 -5.58 -20.70 17.74
N ALA A 57 -5.28 -20.08 18.88
CA ALA A 57 -5.03 -20.77 20.14
C ALA A 57 -6.29 -21.01 21.00
N ALA A 58 -7.34 -20.18 20.83
CA ALA A 58 -8.54 -20.24 21.66
C ALA A 58 -9.29 -21.59 21.53
N PRO A 59 -9.78 -22.19 22.62
CA PRO A 59 -10.59 -23.40 22.55
C PRO A 59 -12.01 -23.07 22.08
N ASP A 60 -12.48 -23.75 21.03
CA ASP A 60 -13.85 -23.63 20.50
C ASP A 60 -14.32 -24.97 19.92
N PRO A 61 -15.47 -25.53 20.37
CA PRO A 61 -15.99 -26.81 19.88
C PRO A 61 -16.66 -26.71 18.50
N THR A 62 -16.94 -25.50 18.00
CA THR A 62 -17.70 -25.30 16.76
C THR A 62 -16.83 -25.04 15.53
N MET A 63 -15.50 -24.98 15.69
CA MET A 63 -14.51 -24.57 14.67
C MET A 63 -14.67 -23.15 14.12
N LEU A 64 -15.68 -22.39 14.55
CA LEU A 64 -15.94 -21.04 14.07
C LEU A 64 -14.76 -20.10 14.38
N THR A 65 -14.16 -20.25 15.56
CA THR A 65 -12.98 -19.44 15.91
C THR A 65 -11.75 -19.81 15.07
N LYS A 66 -11.64 -21.06 14.60
CA LYS A 66 -10.55 -21.49 13.70
C LYS A 66 -10.73 -20.94 12.30
N ALA A 67 -11.96 -20.97 11.78
CA ALA A 67 -12.30 -20.32 10.52
C ALA A 67 -12.00 -18.81 10.59
N ALA A 68 -12.42 -18.15 11.68
CA ALA A 68 -12.12 -16.74 11.89
C ALA A 68 -10.61 -16.45 11.94
N CYS A 69 -9.80 -17.30 12.60
CA CYS A 69 -8.34 -17.14 12.59
C CYS A 69 -7.77 -17.10 11.16
N VAL A 70 -8.17 -18.06 10.30
CA VAL A 70 -7.63 -18.14 8.94
C VAL A 70 -8.05 -16.93 8.11
N VAL A 71 -9.31 -16.50 8.20
CA VAL A 71 -9.82 -15.34 7.47
C VAL A 71 -9.13 -14.05 7.93
N VAL A 72 -9.10 -13.79 9.24
CA VAL A 72 -8.46 -12.59 9.81
C VAL A 72 -6.95 -12.62 9.57
N GLY A 73 -6.30 -13.78 9.70
CA GLY A 73 -4.87 -13.94 9.41
C GLY A 73 -4.53 -13.68 7.95
N GLY A 74 -5.36 -14.16 7.01
CA GLY A 74 -5.21 -13.86 5.59
C GLY A 74 -5.34 -12.37 5.30
N HIS A 75 -6.36 -11.72 5.86
CA HIS A 75 -6.53 -10.27 5.73
C HIS A 75 -5.35 -9.49 6.35
N ALA A 76 -4.89 -9.89 7.53
CA ALA A 76 -3.77 -9.25 8.20
C ALA A 76 -2.46 -9.39 7.38
N ALA A 77 -2.21 -10.54 6.76
CA ALA A 77 -1.06 -10.74 5.88
C ALA A 77 -1.13 -9.85 4.63
N ASP A 78 -2.30 -9.71 4.02
CA ASP A 78 -2.54 -8.82 2.88
C ASP A 78 -2.34 -7.34 3.26
N VAL A 79 -2.82 -6.91 4.43
CA VAL A 79 -2.56 -5.56 4.99
C VAL A 79 -1.07 -5.34 5.22
N VAL A 80 -0.35 -6.30 5.81
CA VAL A 80 1.10 -6.19 6.03
C VAL A 80 1.83 -6.06 4.70
N HIS A 81 1.44 -6.85 3.69
CA HIS A 81 2.07 -6.82 2.38
C HIS A 81 1.85 -5.49 1.65
N SER A 82 0.61 -5.01 1.57
CA SER A 82 0.30 -3.73 0.91
C SER A 82 0.96 -2.55 1.64
N SER A 83 0.94 -2.56 2.97
CA SER A 83 1.57 -1.54 3.81
C SER A 83 3.09 -1.50 3.62
N PHE A 84 3.74 -2.66 3.57
CA PHE A 84 5.18 -2.75 3.32
C PHE A 84 5.55 -2.20 1.94
N ASN A 85 4.78 -2.54 0.91
CA ASN A 85 4.96 -1.98 -0.44
C ASN A 85 4.77 -0.46 -0.44
N GLN A 86 3.78 0.06 0.28
CA GLN A 86 3.53 1.49 0.40
C GLN A 86 4.68 2.24 1.11
N ILE A 87 5.31 1.64 2.13
CA ILE A 87 6.50 2.22 2.80
C ILE A 87 7.69 2.31 1.84
N ILE A 88 7.99 1.24 1.10
CA ILE A 88 9.16 1.22 0.21
C ILE A 88 8.92 2.15 -0.97
N THR A 89 7.80 1.98 -1.65
CA THR A 89 7.52 2.69 -2.91
C THR A 89 7.06 4.14 -2.69
N GLY A 90 6.51 4.46 -1.52
CA GLY A 90 5.88 5.75 -1.25
C GLY A 90 4.61 6.00 -2.08
N LYS A 91 4.04 4.96 -2.70
CA LYS A 91 2.78 5.01 -3.45
C LYS A 91 1.69 4.34 -2.64
N SER A 92 0.47 4.87 -2.72
CA SER A 92 -0.70 4.22 -2.13
C SER A 92 -0.86 2.80 -2.70
N SER A 93 -1.09 1.83 -1.82
CA SER A 93 -1.24 0.42 -2.18
C SER A 93 -2.52 -0.12 -1.55
N ASN A 94 -3.45 -0.56 -2.39
CA ASN A 94 -4.68 -1.20 -1.92
C ASN A 94 -4.44 -2.67 -1.61
N THR A 95 -5.09 -3.17 -0.56
CA THR A 95 -5.12 -4.60 -0.24
C THR A 95 -5.83 -5.38 -1.34
N THR A 96 -5.43 -6.63 -1.55
CA THR A 96 -6.08 -7.54 -2.49
C THR A 96 -7.54 -7.77 -2.06
N THR A 97 -7.76 -7.86 -0.76
CA THR A 97 -9.08 -7.97 -0.13
C THR A 97 -9.98 -6.80 -0.51
N ALA A 98 -9.48 -5.55 -0.42
CA ALA A 98 -10.27 -4.38 -0.78
C ALA A 98 -10.60 -4.35 -2.27
N GLN A 99 -9.65 -4.74 -3.13
CA GLN A 99 -9.87 -4.81 -4.58
C GLN A 99 -10.92 -5.87 -4.94
N ALA A 100 -10.89 -7.03 -4.28
CA ALA A 100 -11.87 -8.08 -4.48
C ALA A 100 -13.29 -7.62 -4.09
N VAL A 101 -13.42 -6.89 -2.97
CA VAL A 101 -14.69 -6.31 -2.53
C VAL A 101 -15.20 -5.27 -3.54
N ALA A 102 -14.33 -4.37 -4.00
CA ALA A 102 -14.70 -3.38 -5.01
C ALA A 102 -15.19 -4.03 -6.31
N ALA A 103 -14.46 -5.02 -6.82
CA ALA A 103 -14.84 -5.75 -8.03
C ALA A 103 -16.19 -6.49 -7.88
N THR A 104 -16.51 -6.99 -6.68
CA THR A 104 -17.80 -7.64 -6.41
C THR A 104 -18.95 -6.63 -6.32
N ALA A 105 -18.68 -5.42 -5.81
CA ALA A 105 -19.68 -4.36 -5.69
C ALA A 105 -20.05 -3.72 -7.04
N GLU A 106 -19.21 -3.88 -8.05
CA GLU A 106 -19.42 -3.39 -9.43
C GLU A 106 -20.17 -4.39 -10.34
N MET A 107 -20.55 -5.56 -9.80
CA MET A 107 -21.37 -6.59 -10.49
C MET A 107 -22.86 -6.42 -10.22
#